data_AF-A0A6A7N3D3-F1
#
_entry.id   AF-A0A6A7N3D3-F1
#
_cell.length_a   1.000
_cell.length_b   1.000
_cell.length_c   1.000
_cell.angle_alpha   90.00
_cell.angle_beta   90.00
_cell.angle_gamma   90.00
#
_symmetry.space_group_name_H-M   'P 1'
#
loop_
_entity.id
_entity.type
_entity.pdbx_description
1 polymer ?
#
loop_
_entity_poly.entity_id
_entity_poly.type
_entity_poly.pdbx_seq_one_letter_code
_entity_poly.pdbx_strand_id
1 'polypeptide(L)' 'MSALHAPPTFGGKLNNDRYYEAVISTISALRPASSLRTIADHLTTAGFLTPSGLPWNRRRVSDFIRNTTTQS' A
#
# COMPACT_ATOMS: atom_id res chain seq x y z
N MET A 1 -23.51 -8.52 2.49
CA MET A 1 -22.13 -8.03 2.68
C MET A 1 -21.29 -8.64 1.57
N SER A 2 -20.99 -7.90 0.51
CA SER A 2 -20.31 -8.44 -0.68
C SER A 2 -18.82 -8.13 -0.60
N ALA A 3 -18.00 -9.18 -0.48
CA ALA A 3 -16.56 -9.08 -0.60
C ALA A 3 -16.18 -8.72 -2.05
N LEU A 4 -15.53 -7.59 -2.25
CA LEU A 4 -14.94 -7.17 -3.53
C LEU A 4 -13.74 -8.07 -3.86
N HIS A 5 -14.00 -9.26 -4.37
CA HIS A 5 -12.98 -10.14 -4.94
C HIS A 5 -12.69 -9.66 -6.37
N ALA A 6 -11.72 -8.76 -6.52
CA ALA A 6 -11.15 -8.47 -7.83
C ALA A 6 -10.36 -9.71 -8.30
N PRO A 7 -10.62 -10.27 -9.50
CA PRO A 7 -9.89 -11.43 -9.97
C PRO A 7 -8.40 -11.09 -10.15
N PRO A 8 -7.47 -12.00 -9.79
CA PRO A 8 -6.05 -11.77 -9.98
C PRO A 8 -5.76 -11.73 -11.49
N THR A 9 -5.32 -10.57 -11.99
CA THR A 9 -4.98 -10.41 -13.40
C THR A 9 -3.75 -11.26 -13.73
N PHE A 10 -3.93 -12.31 -14.51
CA PHE A 10 -2.87 -13.22 -14.95
C PHE A 10 -1.90 -12.46 -15.88
N GLY A 11 -0.61 -12.37 -15.50
CA GLY A 11 0.45 -11.78 -16.33
C GLY A 11 0.58 -10.25 -16.35
N GLY A 12 -0.14 -9.52 -15.49
CA GLY A 12 -0.05 -8.06 -15.43
C GLY A 12 1.13 -7.55 -14.58
N LYS A 13 2.14 -6.98 -15.21
CA LYS A 13 3.20 -6.22 -14.52
C LYS A 13 2.60 -5.07 -13.70
N LEU A 14 3.00 -4.98 -12.43
CA LEU A 14 3.04 -3.80 -11.56
C LEU A 14 1.74 -2.97 -11.42
N ASN A 15 1.06 -3.18 -10.29
CA ASN A 15 0.30 -2.14 -9.57
C ASN A 15 -0.60 -1.23 -10.42
N ASN A 16 -1.77 -1.76 -10.78
CA ASN A 16 -2.90 -0.97 -11.26
C ASN A 16 -3.16 0.24 -10.33
N ASP A 17 -3.68 1.35 -10.84
CA ASP A 17 -4.02 2.56 -10.06
C ASP A 17 -4.77 2.23 -8.76
N ARG A 18 -5.64 1.21 -8.78
CA ARG A 18 -6.34 0.66 -7.61
C ARG A 18 -5.43 0.20 -6.46
N TYR A 19 -4.25 -0.34 -6.76
CA TYR A 19 -3.26 -0.69 -5.74
C TYR A 19 -2.76 0.57 -5.04
N TYR A 20 -2.36 1.60 -5.80
CA TYR A 20 -1.83 2.83 -5.24
C TYR A 20 -2.93 3.56 -4.45
N GLU A 21 -4.16 3.60 -4.96
CA GLU A 21 -5.32 4.12 -4.25
C GLU A 21 -5.57 3.39 -2.91
N ALA A 22 -5.55 2.05 -2.91
CA ALA A 22 -5.75 1.27 -1.69
C ALA A 22 -4.65 1.51 -0.65
N VAL A 23 -3.38 1.54 -1.08
CA VAL A 23 -2.24 1.80 -0.20
C VAL A 23 -2.28 3.24 0.33
N ILE A 24 -2.53 4.24 -0.52
CA ILE A 24 -2.61 5.65 -0.12
C ILE A 24 -3.80 5.87 0.83
N SER A 25 -4.96 5.27 0.56
CA SER A 25 -6.14 5.33 1.42
C SER A 25 -5.85 4.75 2.81
N THR A 26 -5.24 3.56 2.86
CA THR A 26 -4.84 2.90 4.11
C THR A 26 -3.85 3.74 4.90
N ILE A 27 -2.81 4.27 4.24
CA ILE A 27 -1.82 5.14 4.88
C ILE A 27 -2.50 6.40 5.42
N SER A 28 -3.39 7.02 4.64
CA SER A 28 -4.07 8.27 5.01
C SER A 28 -5.01 8.07 6.19
N ALA A 29 -5.72 6.94 6.25
CA ALA A 29 -6.60 6.59 7.36
C ALA A 29 -5.83 6.32 8.67
N LEU A 30 -4.66 5.68 8.59
CA LEU A 30 -3.88 5.29 9.76
C LEU A 30 -2.89 6.36 10.24
N ARG A 31 -2.41 7.23 9.35
CA ARG A 31 -1.45 8.32 9.62
C ARG A 31 -1.74 9.16 10.88
N PRO A 32 -2.99 9.54 11.19
CA PRO A 32 -3.29 10.39 12.35
C PRO A 32 -3.10 9.67 13.70
N ALA A 33 -3.25 8.34 13.72
CA ALA A 33 -3.32 7.56 14.97
C ALA A 33 -2.24 6.49 15.10
N SER A 34 -1.53 6.15 14.02
CA SER A 34 -0.60 5.02 13.95
C SER A 34 0.80 5.42 13.51
N SER A 35 1.80 4.74 14.05
CA SER A 35 3.18 4.91 13.62
C SER A 35 3.41 4.33 12.22
N LEU A 36 4.44 4.80 11.50
CA LEU A 36 4.83 4.23 10.20
C LEU A 36 5.17 2.73 10.27
N ARG A 37 5.60 2.24 11.44
CA ARG A 37 5.86 0.82 11.65
C ARG A 37 4.54 0.05 11.70
N THR A 38 3.59 0.51 12.49
CA THR A 38 2.23 -0.07 12.58
C THR A 38 1.53 -0.09 11.22
N ILE A 39 1.69 0.98 10.43
CA ILE A 39 1.15 1.05 9.07
C ILE A 39 1.82 0.01 8.16
N ALA A 40 3.14 -0.15 8.23
CA ALA A 40 3.85 -1.16 7.45
C ALA A 40 3.46 -2.58 7.83
N ASP A 41 3.29 -2.85 9.12
CA ASP A 41 2.84 -4.14 9.63
C ASP A 41 1.41 -4.42 9.12
N HIS A 42 0.51 -3.43 9.22
CA HIS A 42 -0.86 -3.55 8.71
C HIS A 42 -0.91 -3.84 7.20
N LEU A 43 -0.14 -3.12 6.39
CA LEU A 43 -0.06 -3.35 4.94
C LEU A 43 0.48 -4.75 4.61
N THR A 44 1.51 -5.21 5.33
CA THR A 44 2.08 -6.54 5.14
C THR A 44 1.10 -7.64 5.55
N THR A 45 0.41 -7.48 6.69
CA THR A 45 -0.61 -8.42 7.16
C THR A 45 -1.82 -8.47 6.24
N ALA A 46 -2.19 -7.34 5.62
CA ALA A 46 -3.25 -7.27 4.62
C ALA A 46 -2.84 -7.88 3.26
N GLY A 47 -1.60 -8.36 3.11
CA GLY A 47 -1.10 -8.99 1.89
C GLY A 47 -0.63 -8.01 0.81
N PHE A 48 -0.53 -6.71 1.11
CA PHE A 48 0.06 -5.76 0.19
C PHE A 48 1.59 -5.94 0.15
N LEU A 49 2.14 -5.96 -1.06
CA LEU A 49 3.58 -5.89 -1.32
C LEU A 49 3.91 -4.56 -1.95
N THR A 50 5.13 -4.08 -1.80
CA THR A 50 5.61 -2.88 -2.50
C THR A 50 5.59 -3.09 -4.02
N PRO A 51 5.72 -2.01 -4.83
CA PRO A 51 5.86 -2.16 -6.28
C PRO A 51 6.99 -3.08 -6.72
N SER A 52 8.06 -3.16 -5.94
CA SER A 52 9.16 -4.10 -6.15
C SER A 52 8.87 -5.54 -5.69
N GLY A 53 7.65 -5.85 -5.23
CA GLY A 53 7.25 -7.17 -4.74
C GLY A 53 7.78 -7.54 -3.36
N LEU A 54 8.18 -6.55 -2.54
CA LEU A 54 8.77 -6.79 -1.23
C LEU A 54 7.78 -6.45 -0.10
N PRO A 55 7.91 -7.06 1.10
CA PRO A 55 7.06 -6.71 2.24
C PRO A 55 7.18 -5.23 2.63
N TRP A 56 6.13 -4.66 3.24
CA TRP A 56 6.24 -3.29 3.73
C TRP A 56 7.11 -3.21 4.98
N ASN A 57 7.88 -2.13 5.10
CA ASN A 57 8.59 -1.79 6.32
C ASN A 57 8.55 -0.28 6.54
N ARG A 58 8.93 0.18 7.73
CA ARG A 58 8.89 1.60 8.10
C ARG A 58 9.57 2.51 7.07
N ARG A 59 10.73 2.09 6.56
CA ARG A 59 11.52 2.86 5.59
C ARG A 59 10.80 2.93 4.24
N ARG A 60 10.31 1.80 3.73
CA ARG A 60 9.55 1.72 2.48
C ARG A 60 8.27 2.56 2.52
N VAL A 61 7.55 2.57 3.64
CA VAL A 61 6.37 3.44 3.82
C VAL A 61 6.79 4.92 3.79
N SER A 62 7.86 5.28 4.49
CA SER A 62 8.38 6.66 4.45
C SER A 62 8.79 7.08 3.04
N ASP A 63 9.54 6.23 2.34
CA ASP A 63 10.02 6.50 0.98
C ASP A 63 8.86 6.58 -0.01
N PHE A 64 7.87 5.70 0.12
CA PHE A 64 6.63 5.74 -0.66
C PHE A 64 5.91 7.07 -0.50
N ILE A 65 5.67 7.51 0.74
CA ILE A 65 4.92 8.75 0.99
C ILE A 65 5.68 9.96 0.48
N ARG A 66 7.02 9.98 0.60
CA ARG A 66 7.84 11.05 0.02
C ARG A 66 7.70 11.08 -1.49
N ASN A 67 7.83 9.93 -2.15
CA ASN A 67 7.74 9.85 -3.61
C ASN A 67 6.35 10.20 -4.13
N THR A 68 5.28 9.82 -3.43
CA THR A 68 3.91 10.21 -3.82
C THR A 68 3.62 11.68 -3.61
N THR A 69 4.21 12.32 -2.60
CA THR A 69 4.02 13.76 -2.33
C THR A 69 4.80 14.63 -3.31
N THR A 70 5.95 14.17 -3.81
CA THR A 70 6.76 14.92 -4.77
C THR A 70 6.18 14.86 -6.20
N GLN A 71 5.24 13.95 -6.47
CA GLN A 71 4.61 13.81 -7.79
C GLN A 71 3.28 14.58 -7.96
N SER A 72 2.86 15.35 -6.95
CA SER A 72 1.71 16.26 -7.02
C SER A 72 2.10 17.69 -7.35
#